data_AF-A0A436VG08-F1
#
_entry.id   AF-A0A436VG08-F1
#
_cell.length_a   1.000
_cell.length_b   1.000
_cell.length_c   1.000
_cell.angle_alpha   90.00
_cell.angle_beta   90.00
_cell.angle_gamma   90.00
#
_symmetry.space_group_name_H-M   'P 1'
#
loop_
_entity.id
_entity.type
_entity.pdbx_description
1 polymer ?
#
loop_
_entity_poly.entity_id
_entity_poly.type
_entity_poly.pdbx_seq_one_letter_code
_entity_poly.pdbx_strand_id
1 'polypeptide(L)'
;IMLVISSMLRLDLYIGIYALTYLRIAAFVWMGLVAAGLALIIARIALGKSSEWLLSANLLTLSATLYVCCYVNFAALIANYNVDHSYEMNGPGTSLDLFYTRSLGPAALPALDRFFDHQKKVFLADKRDPADAFTEARFRDEQKNWRAWSFRDWRLLRALDKRGPLVVPPGYQPAMPDL
;
A
#
# COMPACT_ATOMS: atom_id res chain seq x y z
N ILE A 1 -6.72 19.60 -17.72
CA ILE A 1 -6.21 18.21 -17.82
C ILE A 1 -4.68 18.19 -17.89
N MET A 2 -4.04 18.87 -18.85
CA MET A 2 -2.56 18.90 -18.98
C MET A 2 -1.81 19.33 -17.70
N LEU A 3 -2.30 20.34 -16.97
CA LEU A 3 -1.71 20.75 -15.70
C LEU A 3 -1.76 19.65 -14.63
N VAL A 4 -2.85 18.86 -14.58
CA VAL A 4 -2.99 17.76 -13.62
C VAL A 4 -2.00 16.64 -13.94
N ILE A 5 -1.84 16.32 -15.23
CA ILE A 5 -0.85 15.33 -15.69
C ILE A 5 0.58 15.78 -15.33
N SER A 6 0.89 17.06 -15.51
CA SER A 6 2.20 17.63 -15.12
C SER A 6 2.44 17.53 -13.60
N SER A 7 1.43 17.81 -12.78
CA SER A 7 1.52 17.65 -11.32
C SER A 7 1.66 16.18 -10.88
N MET A 8 0.96 15.25 -11.56
CA MET A 8 1.10 13.81 -11.33
C MET A 8 2.52 13.34 -11.64
N LEU A 9 3.07 13.73 -12.79
CA LEU A 9 4.44 13.37 -13.19
C LEU A 9 5.48 13.90 -12.18
N ARG A 10 5.27 15.10 -11.65
CA ARG A 10 6.13 15.66 -10.60
C ARG A 10 6.04 14.86 -9.30
N LEU A 11 4.84 14.45 -8.90
CA LEU A 11 4.64 13.65 -7.70
C LEU A 11 5.25 12.24 -7.86
N ASP A 12 5.18 11.67 -9.05
CA ASP A 12 5.78 10.37 -9.39
C ASP A 12 7.31 10.43 -9.30
N LEU A 13 7.90 11.46 -9.92
CA LEU A 13 9.33 11.73 -9.81
C LEU A 13 9.77 11.92 -8.34
N TYR A 14 8.93 12.56 -7.54
CA TYR A 14 9.18 12.78 -6.11
C TYR A 14 9.08 11.48 -5.28
N ILE A 15 8.20 10.53 -5.66
CA ILE A 15 8.13 9.19 -5.07
C ILE A 15 9.40 8.40 -5.35
N GLY A 16 9.87 8.44 -6.59
CA GLY A 16 11.12 7.75 -6.95
C GLY A 16 12.31 8.16 -6.09
N ILE A 17 12.29 9.38 -5.53
CA ILE A 17 13.38 9.91 -4.68
C ILE A 17 13.17 9.65 -3.19
N TYR A 18 11.93 9.63 -2.70
CA TYR A 18 11.63 9.67 -1.25
C TYR A 18 10.75 8.50 -0.77
N ALA A 19 10.59 7.46 -1.58
CA ALA A 19 9.70 6.33 -1.34
C ALA A 19 8.19 6.69 -1.34
N LEU A 20 7.36 5.67 -1.46
CA LEU A 20 5.91 5.80 -1.56
C LEU A 20 5.28 5.89 -0.17
N THR A 21 4.31 6.78 0.00
CA THR A 21 3.54 6.92 1.25
C THR A 21 2.04 7.00 0.97
N TYR A 22 1.23 6.76 2.00
CA TYR A 22 -0.24 6.87 1.90
C TYR A 22 -0.71 8.22 1.36
N LEU A 23 -0.12 9.32 1.83
CA LEU A 23 -0.51 10.68 1.41
C LEU A 23 -0.28 10.89 -0.09
N ARG A 24 0.79 10.33 -0.65
CA ARG A 24 1.10 10.47 -2.07
C ARG A 24 0.14 9.66 -2.92
N ILE A 25 -0.21 8.44 -2.50
CA ILE A 25 -1.24 7.65 -3.19
C ILE A 25 -2.60 8.36 -3.15
N ALA A 26 -3.00 8.86 -1.98
CA ALA A 26 -4.24 9.61 -1.84
C ALA A 26 -4.27 10.83 -2.77
N ALA A 27 -3.14 11.54 -2.89
CA ALA A 27 -3.00 12.65 -3.82
C ALA A 27 -3.14 12.22 -5.29
N PHE A 28 -2.59 11.07 -5.72
CA PHE A 28 -2.82 10.54 -7.07
C PHE A 28 -4.29 10.24 -7.35
N VAL A 29 -4.97 9.56 -6.43
CA VAL A 29 -6.39 9.24 -6.55
C VAL A 29 -7.20 10.53 -6.67
N TRP A 30 -6.92 11.51 -5.83
CA TRP A 30 -7.58 12.81 -5.86
C TRP A 30 -7.35 13.56 -7.18
N MET A 31 -6.09 13.66 -7.64
CA MET A 31 -5.76 14.29 -8.91
C MET A 31 -6.46 13.59 -10.08
N GLY A 32 -6.56 12.25 -10.06
CA GLY A 32 -7.26 11.47 -11.07
C GLY A 32 -8.75 11.78 -11.10
N LEU A 33 -9.38 11.89 -9.93
CA LEU A 33 -10.79 12.27 -9.79
C LEU A 33 -11.04 13.70 -10.34
N VAL A 34 -10.17 14.65 -10.03
CA VAL A 34 -10.25 16.03 -10.56
C VAL A 34 -10.10 16.05 -12.08
N ALA A 35 -9.15 15.29 -12.64
CA ALA A 35 -8.98 15.16 -14.08
C ALA A 35 -10.22 14.56 -14.76
N ALA A 36 -10.81 13.51 -14.17
CA ALA A 36 -12.04 12.89 -14.66
C ALA A 36 -13.23 13.86 -14.60
N GLY A 37 -13.40 14.61 -13.50
CA GLY A 37 -14.43 15.64 -13.38
C GLY A 37 -14.30 16.73 -14.45
N LEU A 38 -13.07 17.20 -14.71
CA LEU A 38 -12.78 18.14 -15.81
C LEU A 38 -13.13 17.55 -17.18
N ALA A 39 -12.78 16.28 -17.44
CA ALA A 39 -13.11 15.61 -18.70
C ALA A 39 -14.63 15.46 -18.88
N LEU A 40 -15.36 15.13 -17.80
CA LEU A 40 -16.83 15.06 -17.82
C LEU A 40 -17.48 16.42 -18.10
N ILE A 41 -16.92 17.52 -17.57
CA ILE A 41 -17.38 18.88 -17.89
C ILE A 41 -17.20 19.18 -19.38
N ILE A 42 -16.04 18.86 -19.95
CA ILE A 42 -15.77 19.05 -21.39
C ILE A 42 -16.73 18.20 -22.22
N ALA A 43 -16.92 16.93 -21.86
CA ALA A 43 -17.86 16.03 -22.54
C ALA A 43 -19.30 16.55 -22.48
N ARG A 44 -19.74 17.08 -21.34
CA ARG A 44 -21.07 17.72 -21.22
C ARG A 44 -21.23 18.86 -22.21
N ILE A 45 -20.24 19.76 -22.32
CA ILE A 45 -20.30 20.91 -23.22
C ILE A 45 -20.35 20.44 -24.69
N ALA A 46 -19.56 19.43 -25.04
CA ALA A 46 -19.54 18.86 -26.39
C ALA A 46 -20.83 18.11 -26.77
N LEU A 47 -21.47 17.41 -25.82
CA LEU A 47 -22.70 16.64 -26.06
C LEU A 47 -24.00 17.41 -25.74
N GLY A 48 -23.92 18.67 -25.27
CA GLY A 48 -25.10 19.49 -24.95
C GLY A 48 -26.00 18.93 -23.84
N LYS A 49 -25.45 18.12 -22.91
CA LYS A 49 -26.23 17.40 -21.88
C LYS A 49 -26.60 18.28 -20.66
N SER A 50 -27.68 17.90 -19.99
CA SER A 50 -28.21 18.59 -18.80
C SER A 50 -27.25 18.51 -17.60
N SER A 51 -27.42 19.44 -16.65
CA SER A 51 -26.65 19.50 -15.40
C SER A 51 -26.82 18.22 -14.55
N GLU A 52 -27.98 17.59 -14.61
CA GLU A 52 -28.30 16.35 -13.90
C GLU A 52 -27.45 15.17 -14.39
N TRP A 53 -27.23 15.07 -15.71
CA TRP A 53 -26.37 14.03 -16.28
C TRP A 53 -24.93 14.15 -15.78
N LEU A 54 -24.42 15.38 -15.66
CA LEU A 54 -23.08 15.63 -15.12
C LEU A 54 -22.98 15.23 -13.64
N LEU A 55 -24.02 15.49 -12.85
CA LEU A 55 -24.07 15.10 -11.45
C LEU A 55 -24.06 13.57 -11.31
N SER A 56 -24.90 12.86 -12.05
CA SER A 56 -24.93 11.39 -12.04
C SER A 56 -23.61 10.78 -12.52
N ALA A 57 -22.97 11.33 -13.55
CA ALA A 57 -21.69 10.86 -14.05
C ALA A 57 -20.53 11.10 -13.05
N ASN A 58 -20.50 12.26 -12.38
CA ASN A 58 -19.52 12.53 -11.33
C ASN A 58 -19.74 11.63 -10.12
N LEU A 59 -20.99 11.41 -9.71
CA LEU A 59 -21.33 10.52 -8.62
C LEU A 59 -20.90 9.08 -8.95
N LEU A 60 -21.18 8.62 -10.17
CA LEU A 60 -20.76 7.29 -10.64
C LEU A 60 -19.24 7.17 -10.66
N THR A 61 -18.52 8.21 -11.09
CA THR A 61 -17.05 8.24 -11.11
C THR A 61 -16.47 8.19 -9.69
N LEU A 62 -17.06 8.94 -8.75
CA LEU A 62 -16.67 8.94 -7.35
C LEU A 62 -16.96 7.58 -6.69
N SER A 63 -18.15 7.02 -6.90
CA SER A 63 -18.53 5.70 -6.40
C SER A 63 -17.64 4.60 -6.97
N ALA A 64 -17.33 4.62 -8.28
CA ALA A 64 -16.43 3.67 -8.90
C ALA A 64 -15.01 3.79 -8.34
N THR A 65 -14.51 5.00 -8.13
CA THR A 65 -13.19 5.25 -7.53
C THR A 65 -13.13 4.67 -6.12
N LEU A 66 -14.11 4.98 -5.27
CA LEU A 66 -14.20 4.45 -3.91
C LEU A 66 -14.27 2.92 -3.91
N TYR A 67 -15.09 2.35 -4.79
CA TYR A 67 -15.22 0.91 -4.94
C TYR A 67 -13.89 0.25 -5.29
N VAL A 68 -13.15 0.78 -6.27
CA VAL A 68 -11.82 0.29 -6.63
C VAL A 68 -10.83 0.42 -5.46
N CYS A 69 -10.83 1.55 -4.76
CA CYS A 69 -9.98 1.77 -3.59
C CYS A 69 -10.21 0.73 -2.47
N CYS A 70 -11.42 0.20 -2.31
CA CYS A 70 -11.70 -0.87 -1.34
C CYS A 70 -10.99 -2.19 -1.69
N TYR A 71 -10.69 -2.46 -2.95
CA TYR A 71 -9.98 -3.68 -3.38
C TYR A 71 -8.46 -3.55 -3.35
N VAL A 72 -7.94 -2.32 -3.38
CA VAL A 72 -6.49 -2.09 -3.43
C VAL A 72 -5.90 -2.16 -2.02
N ASN A 73 -4.92 -3.05 -1.83
CA ASN A 73 -4.14 -3.08 -0.60
C ASN A 73 -3.00 -2.06 -0.69
N PHE A 74 -3.29 -0.81 -0.35
CA PHE A 74 -2.30 0.27 -0.38
C PHE A 74 -1.10 -0.01 0.52
N ALA A 75 -1.29 -0.64 1.69
CA ALA A 75 -0.20 -1.02 2.59
C ALA A 75 0.79 -1.98 1.92
N ALA A 76 0.27 -3.05 1.30
CA ALA A 76 1.09 -4.01 0.57
C ALA A 76 1.74 -3.36 -0.67
N LEU A 77 1.02 -2.47 -1.38
CA LEU A 77 1.55 -1.78 -2.55
C LEU A 77 2.73 -0.87 -2.16
N ILE A 78 2.58 -0.09 -1.09
CA ILE A 78 3.64 0.76 -0.53
C ILE A 78 4.84 -0.09 -0.11
N ALA A 79 4.60 -1.15 0.67
CA ALA A 79 5.68 -2.00 1.17
C ALA A 79 6.46 -2.69 0.04
N ASN A 80 5.76 -3.22 -0.97
CA ASN A 80 6.41 -3.83 -2.13
C ASN A 80 7.21 -2.81 -2.93
N TYR A 81 6.62 -1.65 -3.23
CA TYR A 81 7.32 -0.61 -3.97
C TYR A 81 8.56 -0.11 -3.22
N ASN A 82 8.45 0.17 -1.92
CA ASN A 82 9.56 0.68 -1.12
C ASN A 82 10.69 -0.35 -1.00
N VAL A 83 10.36 -1.64 -0.89
CA VAL A 83 11.35 -2.72 -0.86
C VAL A 83 12.03 -2.88 -2.22
N ASP A 84 11.26 -2.97 -3.31
CA ASP A 84 11.81 -3.13 -4.68
C ASP A 84 12.63 -1.90 -5.11
N HIS A 85 12.26 -0.70 -4.67
CA HIS A 85 12.98 0.54 -4.95
C HIS A 85 13.99 0.94 -3.87
N SER A 86 14.33 0.02 -2.96
CA SER A 86 15.34 0.29 -1.93
C SER A 86 16.76 0.19 -2.47
N TYR A 87 17.66 1.02 -1.92
CA TYR A 87 19.10 0.97 -2.19
C TYR A 87 19.65 -0.46 -2.05
N GLU A 88 19.19 -1.15 -1.01
CA GLU A 88 19.70 -2.45 -0.57
C GLU A 88 19.23 -3.63 -1.43
N MET A 89 18.16 -3.45 -2.23
CA MET A 89 17.73 -4.45 -3.21
C MET A 89 18.27 -4.18 -4.62
N ASN A 90 18.23 -2.93 -5.10
CA ASN A 90 18.48 -2.63 -6.51
C ASN A 90 19.50 -1.52 -6.78
N GLY A 91 20.08 -0.88 -5.76
CA GLY A 91 21.15 0.09 -5.94
C GLY A 91 20.72 1.56 -5.87
N PRO A 92 20.16 2.20 -6.91
CA PRO A 92 19.98 3.66 -6.95
C PRO A 92 18.78 4.20 -6.15
N GLY A 93 18.28 3.43 -5.18
CA GLY A 93 17.10 3.73 -4.38
C GLY A 93 17.38 4.46 -3.06
N THR A 94 16.33 4.84 -2.34
CA THR A 94 16.41 5.35 -0.96
C THR A 94 16.69 4.19 0.01
N SER A 95 17.35 4.45 1.15
CA SER A 95 17.44 3.45 2.23
C SER A 95 16.04 3.07 2.71
N LEU A 96 15.77 1.77 2.89
CA LEU A 96 14.46 1.30 3.31
C LEU A 96 14.18 1.76 4.75
N ASP A 97 13.10 2.52 4.96
CA ASP A 97 12.61 2.83 6.30
C ASP A 97 11.84 1.62 6.85
N LEU A 98 12.54 0.78 7.62
CA LEU A 98 11.96 -0.39 8.27
C LEU A 98 10.88 -0.01 9.29
N PHE A 99 11.03 1.11 10.00
CA PHE A 99 10.04 1.53 11.00
C PHE A 99 8.73 1.92 10.32
N TYR A 100 8.80 2.73 9.27
CA TYR A 100 7.62 3.07 8.48
C TYR A 100 7.00 1.83 7.83
N THR A 101 7.82 0.95 7.25
CA THR A 101 7.31 -0.25 6.57
C THR A 101 6.62 -1.20 7.55
N ARG A 102 7.13 -1.35 8.77
CA ARG A 102 6.46 -2.12 9.84
C ARG A 102 5.19 -1.44 10.34
N SER A 103 5.16 -0.11 10.40
CA SER A 103 3.96 0.65 10.80
C SER A 103 2.77 0.44 9.85
N LEU A 104 3.02 0.02 8.60
CA LEU A 104 1.97 -0.36 7.63
C LEU A 104 1.19 -1.62 8.06
N GLY A 105 1.73 -2.41 8.99
CA GLY A 105 1.07 -3.58 9.57
C GLY A 105 1.28 -4.89 8.79
N PRO A 106 0.39 -5.89 8.98
CA PRO A 106 0.59 -7.27 8.50
C PRO A 106 0.74 -7.40 6.98
N ALA A 107 0.17 -6.45 6.24
CA ALA A 107 0.24 -6.40 4.78
C ALA A 107 1.65 -6.13 4.24
N ALA A 108 2.56 -5.58 5.06
CA ALA A 108 3.94 -5.33 4.68
C ALA A 108 4.86 -6.55 4.90
N LEU A 109 4.44 -7.53 5.70
CA LEU A 109 5.25 -8.71 6.03
C LEU A 109 5.78 -9.46 4.78
N PRO A 110 4.98 -9.71 3.71
CA PRO A 110 5.51 -10.40 2.53
C PRO A 110 6.59 -9.62 1.76
N ALA A 111 6.63 -8.30 1.90
CA ALA A 111 7.67 -7.46 1.31
C ALA A 111 8.92 -7.45 2.19
N LEU A 112 8.75 -7.31 3.50
CA LEU A 112 9.84 -7.40 4.48
C LEU A 112 10.54 -8.77 4.44
N ASP A 113 9.80 -9.87 4.29
CA ASP A 113 10.38 -11.21 4.16
C ASP A 113 11.32 -11.29 2.95
N ARG A 114 10.89 -10.78 1.79
CA ARG A 114 11.72 -10.76 0.57
C ARG A 114 13.00 -9.94 0.77
N PHE A 115 12.89 -8.82 1.48
CA PHE A 115 14.03 -7.98 1.82
C PHE A 115 15.02 -8.70 2.74
N PHE A 116 14.54 -9.32 3.82
CA PHE A 116 15.41 -10.06 4.73
C PHE A 116 16.00 -11.33 4.11
N ASP A 117 15.27 -12.02 3.22
CA ASP A 117 15.80 -13.14 2.46
C ASP A 117 16.93 -12.71 1.52
N HIS A 118 16.82 -11.53 0.92
CA HIS A 118 17.89 -10.95 0.10
C HIS A 118 19.10 -10.59 0.97
N GLN A 119 18.89 -9.86 2.06
CA GLN A 119 19.95 -9.52 3.01
C GLN A 119 20.64 -10.74 3.61
N LYS A 120 19.89 -11.80 3.96
CA LYS A 120 20.46 -13.04 4.49
C LYS A 120 21.38 -13.72 3.49
N LYS A 121 21.07 -13.67 2.19
CA LYS A 121 21.96 -14.20 1.15
C LYS A 121 23.24 -13.37 1.01
N VAL A 122 23.15 -12.05 1.16
CA VAL A 122 24.29 -11.13 1.00
C VAL A 122 25.18 -11.09 2.24
N PHE A 123 24.59 -11.03 3.44
CA PHE A 123 25.27 -10.82 4.72
C PHE A 123 25.33 -12.07 5.61
N LEU A 124 24.77 -13.21 5.16
CA LEU A 124 24.73 -14.50 5.88
C LEU A 124 24.14 -14.43 7.30
N ALA A 125 23.38 -13.38 7.61
CA ALA A 125 22.75 -13.15 8.89
C ALA A 125 21.25 -12.91 8.71
N ASP A 126 20.45 -13.57 9.53
CA ASP A 126 19.02 -13.32 9.60
C ASP A 126 18.76 -12.13 10.54
N LYS A 127 18.37 -10.99 9.97
CA LYS A 127 18.12 -9.75 10.70
C LYS A 127 16.63 -9.46 10.91
N ARG A 128 15.76 -10.47 10.72
CA ARG A 128 14.33 -10.34 11.00
C ARG A 128 14.13 -9.96 12.46
N ASP A 129 13.22 -9.03 12.69
CA ASP A 129 12.88 -8.63 14.04
C ASP A 129 11.81 -9.57 14.59
N PRO A 130 11.96 -10.07 15.82
CA PRO A 130 10.91 -10.87 16.46
C PRO A 130 9.54 -10.17 16.51
N ALA A 131 9.48 -8.83 16.45
CA ALA A 131 8.25 -8.04 16.33
C ALA A 131 7.41 -8.44 15.10
N ASP A 132 8.05 -8.85 14.00
CA ASP A 132 7.39 -9.23 12.76
C ASP A 132 6.58 -10.53 12.97
N ALA A 133 7.10 -11.46 13.78
CA ALA A 133 6.42 -12.70 14.16
C ALA A 133 5.23 -12.44 15.10
N PHE A 134 5.35 -11.48 16.02
CA PHE A 134 4.23 -11.09 16.89
C PHE A 134 3.09 -10.43 16.10
N THR A 135 3.43 -9.53 15.17
CA THR A 135 2.47 -8.91 14.25
C THR A 135 1.72 -9.96 13.42
N GLU A 136 2.43 -10.96 12.89
CA GLU A 136 1.79 -12.07 12.17
C GLU A 136 0.86 -12.89 13.07
N ALA A 137 1.31 -13.25 14.27
CA ALA A 137 0.53 -14.06 15.21
C ALA A 137 -0.77 -13.36 15.60
N ARG A 138 -0.70 -12.06 15.93
CA ARG A 138 -1.87 -11.24 16.24
C ARG A 138 -2.83 -11.16 15.05
N PHE A 139 -2.31 -10.92 13.84
CA PHE A 139 -3.13 -10.88 12.64
C PHE A 139 -3.84 -12.20 12.37
N ARG A 140 -3.13 -13.33 12.50
CA ARG A 140 -3.74 -14.67 12.36
C ARG A 140 -4.82 -14.91 13.40
N ASP A 141 -4.65 -14.41 14.63
CA ASP A 141 -5.66 -14.53 15.68
C ASP A 141 -6.91 -13.68 15.37
N GLU A 142 -6.72 -12.42 14.96
CA GLU A 142 -7.81 -11.55 14.53
C GLU A 142 -8.60 -12.16 13.36
N GLN A 143 -7.93 -12.82 12.42
CA GLN A 143 -8.55 -13.47 11.27
C GLN A 143 -9.34 -14.76 11.61
N LYS A 144 -9.22 -15.31 12.82
CA LYS A 144 -10.14 -16.36 13.30
C LYS A 144 -11.55 -15.82 13.51
N ASN A 145 -11.69 -14.50 13.70
CA ASN A 145 -12.98 -13.85 13.80
C ASN A 145 -13.59 -13.70 12.40
N TRP A 146 -14.75 -14.33 12.18
CA TRP A 146 -15.46 -14.26 10.90
C TRP A 146 -15.78 -12.82 10.46
N ARG A 147 -15.93 -11.89 11.41
CA ARG A 147 -16.21 -10.46 11.14
C ARG A 147 -15.00 -9.70 10.60
N ALA A 148 -13.80 -10.18 10.90
CA ALA A 148 -12.55 -9.59 10.41
C ALA A 148 -12.18 -10.08 9.01
N TRP A 149 -12.98 -11.01 8.44
CA TRP A 149 -12.73 -11.53 7.12
C TRP A 149 -12.97 -10.46 6.05
N SER A 150 -11.95 -10.21 5.23
CA SER A 150 -12.07 -9.46 4.00
C SER A 150 -11.36 -10.21 2.87
N PHE A 151 -11.77 -9.97 1.63
CA PHE A 151 -11.10 -10.57 0.46
C PHE A 151 -9.59 -10.24 0.41
N ARG A 152 -9.23 -9.04 0.89
CA ARG A 152 -7.84 -8.59 1.01
C ARG A 152 -7.06 -9.42 2.02
N ASP A 153 -7.64 -9.65 3.19
CA ASP A 153 -6.98 -10.38 4.27
C ASP A 153 -6.89 -11.86 3.95
N TRP A 154 -7.91 -12.43 3.30
CA TRP A 154 -7.86 -13.79 2.77
C TRP A 154 -6.70 -13.99 1.79
N ARG A 155 -6.48 -13.04 0.87
CA ARG A 155 -5.35 -13.08 -0.06
C ARG A 155 -4.01 -12.98 0.67
N LEU A 156 -3.93 -12.10 1.68
CA LEU A 156 -2.73 -11.92 2.49
C LEU A 156 -2.40 -13.20 3.26
N LEU A 157 -3.35 -13.76 4.00
CA LEU A 157 -3.24 -15.06 4.70
C LEU A 157 -2.68 -16.15 3.78
N ARG A 158 -3.21 -16.26 2.56
CA ARG A 158 -2.73 -17.26 1.59
C ARG A 158 -1.28 -17.03 1.17
N ALA A 159 -0.80 -15.79 1.16
CA ALA A 159 0.61 -15.49 0.96
C ALA A 159 1.45 -15.85 2.20
N LEU A 160 0.95 -15.60 3.42
CA LEU A 160 1.63 -15.97 4.66
C LEU A 160 1.65 -17.50 4.89
N ASP A 161 0.65 -18.24 4.44
CA ASP A 161 0.61 -19.70 4.60
C ASP A 161 1.62 -20.41 3.69
N LYS A 162 1.90 -19.85 2.50
CA LYS A 162 2.90 -20.42 1.58
C LYS A 162 4.33 -20.39 2.15
N ARG A 163 4.63 -19.45 3.04
CA ARG A 163 5.96 -19.31 3.66
C ARG A 163 6.12 -20.10 4.97
N GLY A 164 5.01 -20.43 5.64
CA GLY A 164 5.00 -20.95 7.01
C GLY A 164 5.06 -19.82 8.05
N PRO A 165 4.54 -20.06 9.28
CA PRO A 165 4.48 -19.03 10.32
C PRO A 165 5.88 -18.67 10.83
N LEU A 166 6.12 -17.38 11.06
CA LEU A 166 7.31 -16.92 11.76
C LEU A 166 7.29 -17.42 13.22
N VAL A 167 8.45 -17.88 13.70
CA VAL A 167 8.59 -18.37 15.08
C VAL A 167 8.92 -17.20 16.00
N VAL A 168 8.09 -17.01 17.03
CA VAL A 168 8.39 -16.05 18.10
C VAL A 168 9.40 -16.69 19.06
N PRO A 169 10.56 -16.07 19.32
CA PRO A 169 11.51 -16.56 20.31
C PRO A 169 10.88 -16.61 21.72
N PRO A 170 11.15 -17.66 22.52
CA PRO A 170 10.64 -17.73 23.89
C PRO A 170 11.15 -16.56 24.73
N GLY A 171 10.24 -15.84 25.38
CA GLY A 171 10.55 -14.69 26.26
C GLY A 171 10.56 -13.31 25.57
N TYR A 172 10.28 -13.22 24.26
CA TYR A 172 10.14 -11.93 23.60
C TYR A 172 8.82 -11.25 23.99
N GLN A 173 8.91 -10.12 24.70
CA GLN A 173 7.79 -9.21 24.91
C GLN A 173 7.92 -8.05 23.90
N PRO A 174 6.95 -7.85 22.99
CA PRO A 174 6.97 -6.70 22.11
C PRO A 174 6.85 -5.43 22.97
N ALA A 175 7.66 -4.41 22.67
CA ALA A 175 7.45 -3.08 23.22
C ALA A 175 6.07 -2.60 22.73
N MET A 176 5.07 -2.65 23.60
CA MET A 176 3.77 -2.05 23.30
C MET A 176 4.03 -0.54 23.16
N PRO A 177 3.62 0.10 22.06
CA PRO A 177 3.47 1.54 22.08
C PRO A 177 2.38 1.83 23.09
N ASP A 178 2.72 2.49 24.20
CA ASP A 178 1.74 3.00 25.14
C ASP A 178 0.77 3.89 24.36
N LEU A 179 -0.48 3.44 24.27
CA LEU A 179 -1.61 4.13 23.63
C LEU A 179 -2.27 5.07 24.62
#